data_AF-A0A1G3JAJ9-F1
#
_entry.id   AF-A0A1G3JAJ9-F1
#
_cell.length_a   1.000
_cell.length_b   1.000
_cell.length_c   1.000
_cell.angle_alpha   90.00
_cell.angle_beta   90.00
_cell.angle_gamma   90.00
#
_symmetry.space_group_name_H-M   'P 1'
#
loop_
_entity.id
_entity.type
_entity.pdbx_description
1 polymer ?
#
loop_
_entity_poly.entity_id
_entity_poly.type
_entity_poly.pdbx_seq_one_letter_code
_entity_poly.pdbx_strand_id
1 'polypeptide(L)'
;MSGLARSLWQHSIPIAGTPAEAYLHARGLYAQTPNLRFNPQTIIGKGKDRRSLPAMIAAVRNELGLVAVHRTFLDPTDILRRPFRKPKLALGLLGSGSVRFGEPDDILGIAEGIEDALSAIDWFQLPVWAVLGAERYAHVGIPSHVKRVIVFGQRNKAAKICLKRAGEHLSANGRRVEEWLPSEHDDWNDALRDRLARNAVPRTVIQTHAH
;
A
#
# COMPACT_ATOMS: atom_id res chain seq x y z
N MET A 1 -15.44 14.48 3.15
CA MET A 1 -14.56 14.15 2.00
C MET A 1 -14.38 15.42 1.18
N SER A 2 -13.15 15.80 0.79
CA SER A 2 -12.99 16.93 -0.14
C SER A 2 -13.54 16.53 -1.52
N GLY A 3 -14.33 17.40 -2.17
CA GLY A 3 -14.89 17.12 -3.50
C GLY A 3 -13.81 16.74 -4.53
N LEU A 4 -12.59 17.23 -4.35
CA LEU A 4 -11.42 16.91 -5.18
C LEU A 4 -10.99 15.45 -5.08
N ALA A 5 -10.99 14.85 -3.89
CA ALA A 5 -10.63 13.44 -3.73
C ALA A 5 -11.64 12.51 -4.41
N ARG A 6 -12.94 12.82 -4.28
CA ARG A 6 -14.01 12.09 -4.97
C ARG A 6 -13.85 12.18 -6.47
N SER A 7 -13.69 13.40 -6.97
CA SER A 7 -13.57 13.66 -8.40
C SER A 7 -12.36 12.94 -8.97
N LEU A 8 -11.20 13.03 -8.33
CA LEU A 8 -10.01 12.30 -8.77
C LEU A 8 -10.25 10.79 -8.81
N TRP A 9 -10.83 10.21 -7.77
CA TRP A 9 -11.15 8.77 -7.72
C TRP A 9 -12.08 8.34 -8.87
N GLN A 10 -13.13 9.12 -9.13
CA GLN A 10 -14.13 8.85 -10.18
C GLN A 10 -13.53 8.93 -11.58
N HIS A 11 -12.63 9.88 -11.84
CA HIS A 11 -11.93 10.04 -13.12
C HIS A 11 -10.64 9.21 -13.22
N SER A 12 -10.44 8.24 -12.32
CA SER A 12 -9.33 7.29 -12.40
C SER A 12 -9.83 5.96 -12.98
N ILE A 13 -8.99 5.33 -13.79
CA ILE A 13 -9.28 4.05 -14.47
C ILE A 13 -8.69 2.87 -13.70
N PRO A 14 -9.12 1.62 -13.95
CA PRO A 14 -8.44 0.43 -13.43
C PRO A 14 -6.94 0.43 -13.76
N ILE A 15 -6.12 -0.23 -12.95
CA ILE A 15 -4.66 -0.24 -13.14
C ILE A 15 -4.19 -1.11 -14.33
N ALA A 16 -5.01 -2.04 -14.80
CA ALA A 16 -4.63 -2.97 -15.87
C ALA A 16 -4.21 -2.25 -17.16
N GLY A 17 -3.04 -2.60 -17.70
CA GLY A 17 -2.46 -1.97 -18.88
C GLY A 17 -1.91 -0.56 -18.64
N THR A 18 -1.75 -0.12 -17.39
CA THR A 18 -1.30 1.24 -17.06
C THR A 18 0.10 1.26 -16.41
N PRO A 19 0.77 2.42 -16.35
CA PRO A 19 2.00 2.57 -15.59
C PRO A 19 1.88 2.16 -14.11
N ALA A 20 0.70 2.25 -13.49
CA ALA A 20 0.50 1.79 -12.11
C ALA A 20 0.63 0.26 -11.97
N GLU A 21 0.14 -0.50 -12.95
CA GLU A 21 0.36 -1.96 -12.98
C GLU A 21 1.84 -2.27 -13.21
N ALA A 22 2.48 -1.61 -14.18
CA ALA A 22 3.91 -1.77 -14.42
C ALA A 22 4.76 -1.46 -13.17
N TYR A 23 4.39 -0.44 -12.40
CA TYR A 23 5.02 -0.10 -11.12
C TYR A 23 4.90 -1.23 -10.09
N LEU A 24 3.69 -1.80 -9.92
CA LEU A 24 3.47 -2.91 -8.98
C LEU A 24 4.20 -4.18 -9.43
N HIS A 25 4.15 -4.51 -10.72
CA HIS A 25 4.87 -5.66 -11.29
C HIS A 25 6.39 -5.55 -11.11
N ALA A 26 6.96 -4.36 -11.32
CA ALA A 26 8.38 -4.10 -11.07
C ALA A 26 8.77 -4.28 -9.58
N ARG A 27 7.79 -4.24 -8.67
CA ARG A 27 7.92 -4.54 -7.24
C ARG A 27 7.50 -5.98 -6.87
N GLY A 28 7.27 -6.85 -7.84
CA GLY A 28 6.86 -8.23 -7.62
C GLY A 28 5.42 -8.39 -7.11
N LEU A 29 4.57 -7.37 -7.32
CA LEU A 29 3.20 -7.34 -6.84
C LEU A 29 2.22 -7.44 -8.01
N TYR A 30 1.39 -8.48 -8.01
CA TYR A 30 0.46 -8.79 -9.11
C TYR A 30 -1.01 -8.73 -8.70
N ALA A 31 -1.29 -8.22 -7.50
CA ALA A 31 -2.64 -8.16 -6.95
C ALA A 31 -3.54 -7.24 -7.78
N GLN A 32 -4.65 -7.80 -8.29
CA GLN A 32 -5.72 -7.03 -8.92
C GLN A 32 -6.76 -6.62 -7.88
N THR A 33 -6.96 -5.32 -7.70
CA THR A 33 -7.88 -4.80 -6.68
C THR A 33 -8.61 -3.55 -7.17
N PRO A 34 -9.92 -3.42 -6.93
CA PRO A 34 -10.66 -2.21 -7.28
C PRO A 34 -10.30 -1.00 -6.41
N ASN A 35 -9.55 -1.20 -5.33
CA ASN A 35 -9.09 -0.13 -4.43
C ASN A 35 -7.83 0.57 -4.92
N LEU A 36 -7.21 0.09 -6.01
CA LEU A 36 -6.15 0.78 -6.74
C LEU A 36 -6.62 1.14 -8.14
N ARG A 37 -6.35 2.37 -8.54
CA ARG A 37 -6.67 2.94 -9.85
C ARG A 37 -5.48 3.72 -10.38
N PHE A 38 -5.56 4.16 -11.63
CA PHE A 38 -4.58 5.00 -12.27
C PHE A 38 -5.22 6.29 -12.79
N ASN A 39 -4.50 7.41 -12.67
CA ASN A 39 -4.86 8.65 -13.32
C ASN A 39 -3.63 9.25 -14.04
N PRO A 40 -3.71 9.47 -15.37
CA PRO A 40 -2.57 9.97 -16.15
C PRO A 40 -2.25 11.44 -15.89
N GLN A 41 -3.18 12.21 -15.31
CA GLN A 41 -3.11 13.65 -15.16
C GLN A 41 -3.47 14.10 -13.74
N THR A 42 -2.68 13.66 -12.76
CA THR A 42 -2.89 14.02 -11.36
C THR A 42 -2.17 15.32 -11.02
N ILE A 43 -2.92 16.31 -10.52
CA ILE A 43 -2.36 17.60 -10.12
C ILE A 43 -1.56 17.49 -8.82
N ILE A 44 -0.38 18.13 -8.83
CA ILE A 44 0.48 18.36 -7.68
C ILE A 44 0.98 19.81 -7.69
N GLY A 45 1.32 20.33 -6.50
CA GLY A 45 1.78 21.70 -6.34
C GLY A 45 0.63 22.71 -6.32
N LYS A 46 0.98 23.99 -6.21
CA LYS A 46 0.05 25.12 -6.20
C LYS A 46 0.69 26.30 -6.92
N GLY A 47 -0.12 27.23 -7.44
CA GLY A 47 0.37 28.43 -8.11
C GLY A 47 1.35 28.10 -9.24
N LYS A 48 2.53 28.73 -9.21
CA LYS A 48 3.58 28.56 -10.23
C LYS A 48 4.21 27.16 -10.26
N ASP A 49 4.14 26.41 -9.16
CA ASP A 49 4.67 25.04 -9.05
C ASP A 49 3.64 23.96 -9.43
N ARG A 50 2.46 24.37 -9.89
CA ARG A 50 1.38 23.46 -10.28
C ARG A 50 1.80 22.69 -11.54
N ARG A 51 1.82 21.37 -11.42
CA ARG A 51 2.10 20.45 -12.54
C ARG A 51 1.18 19.24 -12.51
N SER A 52 1.10 18.54 -13.64
CA SER A 52 0.33 17.31 -13.81
C SER A 52 1.30 16.15 -14.00
N LEU A 53 1.09 15.06 -13.28
CA LEU A 53 1.92 13.86 -13.35
C LEU A 53 1.02 12.60 -13.29
N PRO A 54 1.42 11.49 -13.93
CA PRO A 54 0.71 10.23 -13.77
C PRO A 54 0.85 9.72 -12.34
N ALA A 55 -0.20 9.11 -11.80
CA ALA A 55 -0.18 8.55 -10.45
C ALA A 55 -1.05 7.30 -10.32
N MET A 56 -0.59 6.36 -9.51
CA MET A 56 -1.45 5.35 -8.91
C MET A 56 -2.27 6.01 -7.81
N ILE A 57 -3.58 5.80 -7.84
CA ILE A 57 -4.57 6.36 -6.92
C ILE A 57 -5.13 5.22 -6.08
N ALA A 58 -4.95 5.29 -4.77
CA ALA A 58 -5.50 4.33 -3.83
C ALA A 58 -6.67 4.93 -3.04
N ALA A 59 -7.77 4.18 -2.95
CA ALA A 59 -8.95 4.58 -2.18
C ALA A 59 -8.64 4.49 -0.68
N VAL A 60 -8.79 5.61 0.03
CA VAL A 60 -8.72 5.62 1.49
C VAL A 60 -10.14 5.61 2.03
N ARG A 61 -10.48 4.59 2.81
CA ARG A 61 -11.84 4.33 3.30
C ARG A 61 -11.88 4.19 4.81
N ASN A 62 -12.99 4.63 5.39
CA ASN A 62 -13.43 4.25 6.73
C ASN A 62 -14.91 3.85 6.68
N GLU A 63 -15.57 3.74 7.83
CA GLU A 63 -17.00 3.37 7.93
C GLU A 63 -17.96 4.33 7.21
N LEU A 64 -17.52 5.55 6.88
CA LEU A 64 -18.29 6.51 6.09
C LEU A 64 -18.08 6.35 4.58
N GLY A 65 -17.32 5.34 4.16
CA GLY A 65 -16.94 5.09 2.77
C GLY A 65 -15.61 5.74 2.38
N LEU A 66 -15.48 6.16 1.12
CA LEU A 66 -14.29 6.86 0.64
C LEU A 66 -14.15 8.20 1.41
N VAL A 67 -12.98 8.52 1.94
CA VAL A 67 -12.73 9.76 2.71
C VAL A 67 -11.63 10.63 2.12
N ALA A 68 -10.68 9.98 1.45
CA ALA A 68 -9.55 10.58 0.79
C ALA A 68 -9.01 9.64 -0.30
N VAL A 69 -8.01 10.10 -1.04
CA VAL A 69 -7.20 9.23 -1.91
C VAL A 69 -5.73 9.41 -1.59
N HIS A 70 -4.96 8.33 -1.71
CA HIS A 70 -3.52 8.37 -1.67
C HIS A 70 -2.97 8.30 -3.09
N ARG A 71 -2.02 9.18 -3.42
CA ARG A 71 -1.44 9.29 -4.77
C ARG A 71 0.03 8.87 -4.70
N THR A 72 0.40 7.84 -5.44
CA THR A 72 1.79 7.48 -5.70
C THR A 72 2.12 7.98 -7.09
N PHE A 73 2.82 9.11 -7.17
CA PHE A 73 3.24 9.73 -8.43
C PHE A 73 4.35 8.93 -9.09
N LEU A 74 4.21 8.72 -10.39
CA LEU A 74 5.06 7.84 -11.19
C LEU A 74 5.85 8.67 -12.21
N ASP A 75 7.02 8.17 -12.59
CA ASP A 75 7.78 8.69 -13.72
C ASP A 75 7.56 7.73 -14.92
N PRO A 76 6.95 8.19 -16.03
CA PRO A 76 6.66 7.32 -17.16
C PRO A 76 7.93 6.91 -17.93
N THR A 77 9.07 7.58 -17.71
CA THR A 77 10.34 7.25 -18.36
C THR A 77 11.16 6.22 -17.59
N ASP A 78 10.95 6.13 -16.28
CA ASP A 78 11.54 5.13 -15.40
C ASP A 78 10.57 4.86 -14.25
N ILE A 79 9.85 3.74 -14.33
CA ILE A 79 8.71 3.48 -13.45
C ILE A 79 9.09 3.32 -11.98
N LEU A 80 10.34 2.93 -11.68
CA LEU A 80 10.84 2.77 -10.31
C LEU A 80 11.49 4.04 -9.77
N ARG A 81 11.83 5.00 -10.64
CA ARG A 81 12.36 6.29 -10.24
C ARG A 81 11.30 7.11 -9.51
N ARG A 82 11.73 7.75 -8.43
CA ARG A 82 10.91 8.74 -7.72
C ARG A 82 10.95 10.06 -8.52
N PRO A 83 9.82 10.55 -9.05
CA PRO A 83 9.82 11.82 -9.81
C PRO A 83 10.16 13.04 -8.95
N PHE A 84 10.13 12.91 -7.62
CA PHE A 84 10.57 13.89 -6.63
C PHE A 84 10.73 13.23 -5.24
N ARG A 85 11.31 13.93 -4.25
CA ARG A 85 11.75 13.38 -2.95
C ARG A 85 10.70 12.58 -2.17
N LYS A 86 9.42 12.98 -2.20
CA LYS A 86 8.32 12.34 -1.47
C LYS A 86 7.10 12.14 -2.39
N PRO A 87 7.13 11.15 -3.30
CA PRO A 87 6.15 11.01 -4.37
C PRO A 87 4.82 10.38 -3.93
N LYS A 88 4.63 10.16 -2.63
CA LYS A 88 3.44 9.56 -2.03
C LYS A 88 2.70 10.63 -1.23
N LEU A 89 1.51 11.04 -1.68
CA LEU A 89 0.77 12.16 -1.12
C LEU A 89 -0.74 11.90 -1.03
N ALA A 90 -1.31 12.12 0.15
CA ALA A 90 -2.75 12.13 0.36
C ALA A 90 -3.44 13.35 -0.28
N LEU A 91 -4.66 13.19 -0.76
CA LEU A 91 -5.60 14.25 -1.11
C LEU A 91 -6.87 14.07 -0.27
N GLY A 92 -7.11 15.00 0.65
CA GLY A 92 -8.17 14.90 1.66
C GLY A 92 -7.62 14.53 3.04
N LEU A 93 -8.50 14.58 4.04
CA LEU A 93 -8.17 14.18 5.41
C LEU A 93 -8.32 12.67 5.54
N LEU A 94 -7.24 11.99 5.91
CA LEU A 94 -7.25 10.54 6.03
C LEU A 94 -8.02 10.08 7.28
N GLY A 95 -7.93 10.81 8.41
CA GLY A 95 -8.64 10.49 9.64
C GLY A 95 -8.37 9.05 10.10
N SER A 96 -9.44 8.29 10.33
CA SER A 96 -9.38 6.84 10.61
C SER A 96 -9.26 5.95 9.37
N GLY A 97 -9.17 6.54 8.18
CA GLY A 97 -9.20 5.78 6.93
C GLY A 97 -7.88 5.11 6.55
N SER A 98 -8.01 3.96 5.89
CA SER A 98 -6.91 3.13 5.36
C SER A 98 -7.22 2.70 3.93
N VAL A 99 -6.20 2.20 3.22
CA VAL A 99 -6.45 1.45 1.97
C VAL A 99 -6.71 0.00 2.36
N ARG A 100 -7.90 -0.52 2.06
CA ARG A 100 -8.37 -1.82 2.52
C ARG A 100 -8.22 -2.87 1.42
N PHE A 101 -7.48 -3.95 1.68
CA PHE A 101 -7.39 -5.09 0.77
C PHE A 101 -7.98 -6.32 1.44
N GLY A 102 -9.24 -6.61 1.11
CA GLY A 102 -10.05 -7.63 1.79
C GLY A 102 -10.76 -7.09 3.03
N GLU A 103 -11.90 -7.71 3.34
CA GLU A 103 -12.62 -7.47 4.58
C GLU A 103 -12.15 -8.48 5.63
N PRO A 104 -11.77 -8.04 6.84
CA PRO A 104 -11.34 -8.94 7.89
C PRO A 104 -12.53 -9.63 8.56
N ASP A 105 -12.34 -10.91 8.91
CA ASP A 105 -13.13 -11.58 9.93
C ASP A 105 -12.58 -11.20 11.31
N ASP A 106 -12.11 -12.15 12.11
CA ASP A 106 -11.54 -11.92 13.44
C ASP A 106 -10.06 -11.48 13.41
N ILE A 107 -9.35 -11.68 12.29
CA ILE A 107 -7.94 -11.31 12.09
C ILE A 107 -7.83 -10.22 11.02
N LEU A 108 -7.11 -9.15 11.37
CA LEU A 108 -6.74 -8.08 10.44
C LEU A 108 -5.22 -7.87 10.43
N GLY A 109 -4.62 -7.90 9.25
CA GLY A 109 -3.29 -7.37 9.03
C GLY A 109 -3.31 -5.86 8.82
N ILE A 110 -2.29 -5.16 9.30
CA ILE A 110 -2.03 -3.76 8.95
C ILE A 110 -0.57 -3.55 8.58
N ALA A 111 -0.31 -2.68 7.60
CA ALA A 111 1.04 -2.32 7.17
C ALA A 111 1.16 -0.80 6.93
N GLU A 112 2.37 -0.26 6.94
CA GLU A 112 2.61 1.18 6.78
C GLU A 112 2.22 1.67 5.39
N GLY A 113 2.68 0.95 4.36
CA GLY A 113 2.48 1.28 2.95
C GLY A 113 1.60 0.29 2.19
N ILE A 114 1.22 0.70 0.97
CA ILE A 114 0.44 -0.14 0.04
C ILE A 114 1.25 -1.37 -0.39
N GLU A 115 2.52 -1.16 -0.72
CA GLU A 115 3.41 -2.23 -1.20
C GLU A 115 3.66 -3.29 -0.12
N ASP A 116 3.88 -2.87 1.13
CA ASP A 116 4.01 -3.79 2.26
C ASP A 116 2.72 -4.57 2.53
N ALA A 117 1.57 -3.90 2.47
CA ALA A 117 0.28 -4.56 2.66
C ALA A 117 0.03 -5.62 1.58
N LEU A 118 0.26 -5.29 0.30
CA LEU A 118 0.13 -6.24 -0.80
C LEU A 118 1.13 -7.40 -0.68
N SER A 119 2.35 -7.12 -0.21
CA SER A 119 3.38 -8.15 -0.01
C SER A 119 2.97 -9.13 1.09
N ALA A 120 2.40 -8.62 2.18
CA ALA A 120 1.90 -9.43 3.28
C ALA A 120 0.68 -10.27 2.87
N ILE A 121 -0.21 -9.76 2.02
CA ILE A 121 -1.34 -10.55 1.47
C ILE A 121 -0.82 -11.72 0.66
N ASP A 122 0.12 -11.47 -0.26
CA ASP A 122 0.70 -12.52 -1.10
C ASP A 122 1.39 -13.60 -0.26
N TRP A 123 2.10 -13.19 0.80
CA TRP A 123 2.82 -14.11 1.65
C TRP A 123 1.92 -14.88 2.63
N PHE A 124 0.99 -14.20 3.30
CA PHE A 124 0.27 -14.74 4.46
C PHE A 124 -1.22 -15.01 4.22
N GLN A 125 -1.74 -14.64 3.05
CA GLN A 125 -3.09 -15.01 2.60
C GLN A 125 -4.19 -14.57 3.58
N LEU A 126 -4.09 -13.33 4.10
CA LEU A 126 -5.07 -12.72 5.00
C LEU A 126 -5.35 -11.25 4.62
N PRO A 127 -6.49 -10.67 5.02
CA PRO A 127 -6.80 -9.27 4.72
C PRO A 127 -5.81 -8.30 5.39
N VAL A 128 -5.15 -7.45 4.59
CA VAL A 128 -4.19 -6.45 5.10
C VAL A 128 -4.58 -5.05 4.66
N TRP A 129 -4.59 -4.11 5.60
CA TRP A 129 -4.89 -2.71 5.31
C TRP A 129 -3.62 -1.85 5.39
N ALA A 130 -3.42 -0.96 4.40
CA ALA A 130 -2.33 0.02 4.45
C ALA A 130 -2.77 1.28 5.20
N VAL A 131 -2.03 1.66 6.25
CA VAL A 131 -2.35 2.81 7.11
C VAL A 131 -1.81 4.14 6.57
N LEU A 132 -0.89 4.10 5.60
CA LEU A 132 -0.30 5.27 4.92
C LEU A 132 0.51 6.17 5.86
N GLY A 133 1.43 5.57 6.60
CA GLY A 133 2.33 6.24 7.56
C GLY A 133 2.31 5.57 8.93
N ALA A 134 3.49 5.31 9.50
CA ALA A 134 3.61 4.58 10.78
C ALA A 134 2.93 5.33 11.94
N GLU A 135 2.94 6.67 11.92
CA GLU A 135 2.26 7.49 12.91
C GLU A 135 0.73 7.28 12.92
N ARG A 136 0.18 6.73 11.83
CA ARG A 136 -1.25 6.51 11.67
C ARG A 136 -1.75 5.21 12.28
N TYR A 137 -0.86 4.34 12.78
CA TYR A 137 -1.28 3.16 13.54
C TYR A 137 -2.16 3.54 14.75
N ALA A 138 -1.94 4.71 15.35
CA ALA A 138 -2.75 5.20 16.48
C ALA A 138 -4.12 5.77 16.08
N HIS A 139 -4.46 5.79 14.78
CA HIS A 139 -5.66 6.45 14.26
C HIS A 139 -6.51 5.57 13.36
N VAL A 140 -5.96 4.50 12.77
CA VAL A 140 -6.68 3.63 11.85
C VAL A 140 -7.94 3.05 12.49
N GLY A 141 -9.08 3.16 11.80
CA GLY A 141 -10.32 2.52 12.25
C GLY A 141 -10.19 1.02 12.09
N ILE A 142 -10.41 0.27 13.17
CA ILE A 142 -10.41 -1.20 13.17
C ILE A 142 -11.82 -1.65 13.54
N PRO A 143 -12.45 -2.55 12.76
CA PRO A 143 -13.78 -3.06 13.07
C PRO A 143 -13.86 -3.65 14.49
N SER A 144 -15.03 -3.57 15.11
CA SER A 144 -15.22 -4.05 16.49
C SER A 144 -15.14 -5.57 16.61
N HIS A 145 -15.45 -6.31 15.53
CA HIS A 145 -15.40 -7.77 15.50
C HIS A 145 -13.99 -8.35 15.34
N VAL A 146 -13.01 -7.53 14.94
CA VAL A 146 -11.60 -7.94 14.87
C VAL A 146 -11.07 -8.17 16.28
N LYS A 147 -10.57 -9.38 16.52
CA LYS A 147 -10.00 -9.84 17.80
C LYS A 147 -8.48 -9.88 17.78
N ARG A 148 -7.87 -9.96 16.59
CA ARG A 148 -6.42 -10.04 16.41
C ARG A 148 -5.95 -9.06 15.34
N VAL A 149 -4.94 -8.26 15.69
CA VAL A 149 -4.27 -7.33 14.78
C VAL A 149 -2.82 -7.77 14.59
N ILE A 150 -2.44 -8.03 13.34
CA ILE A 150 -1.05 -8.33 12.96
C ILE A 150 -0.48 -7.09 12.29
N VAL A 151 0.51 -6.46 12.93
CA VAL A 151 1.25 -5.34 12.36
C VAL A 151 2.43 -5.90 11.55
N PHE A 152 2.34 -5.78 10.22
CA PHE A 152 3.44 -6.02 9.30
C PHE A 152 4.37 -4.80 9.35
N GLY A 153 5.30 -4.85 10.31
CA GLY A 153 6.17 -3.72 10.67
C GLY A 153 7.41 -3.61 9.79
N GLN A 154 8.14 -2.51 10.00
CA GLN A 154 9.42 -2.23 9.35
C GLN A 154 10.55 -2.19 10.40
N ARG A 155 11.77 -2.59 10.02
CA ARG A 155 12.92 -2.69 10.94
C ARG A 155 13.63 -1.36 11.17
N ASN A 156 12.89 -0.30 11.48
CA ASN A 156 13.48 1.01 11.76
C ASN A 156 12.99 1.62 13.09
N LYS A 157 13.83 2.50 13.67
CA LYS A 157 13.55 3.12 14.98
C LYS A 157 12.25 3.93 14.98
N ALA A 158 11.95 4.62 13.87
CA ALA A 158 10.75 5.46 13.77
C ALA A 158 9.47 4.62 13.80
N ALA A 159 9.42 3.51 13.05
CA ALA A 159 8.32 2.57 13.04
C ALA A 159 8.07 1.97 14.43
N LYS A 160 9.13 1.52 15.11
CA LYS A 160 9.05 0.99 16.49
C LYS A 160 8.47 1.99 17.48
N ILE A 161 8.88 3.27 17.40
CA ILE A 161 8.35 4.33 18.27
C ILE A 161 6.86 4.57 17.98
N CYS A 162 6.47 4.62 16.71
CA CYS A 162 5.07 4.83 16.34
C CYS A 162 4.18 3.66 16.76
N LEU A 163 4.63 2.43 16.58
CA LEU A 163 3.89 1.24 17.03
C LEU A 163 3.71 1.22 18.55
N LYS A 164 4.75 1.56 19.32
CA LYS A 164 4.65 1.69 20.78
C LYS A 164 3.57 2.71 21.18
N ARG A 165 3.51 3.86 20.50
CA ARG A 165 2.50 4.89 20.75
C ARG A 165 1.09 4.45 20.35
N ALA A 166 0.96 3.57 19.37
CA ALA A 166 -0.31 3.02 18.92
C ALA A 166 -0.85 1.88 19.80
N GLY A 167 -0.07 1.38 20.76
CA GLY A 167 -0.39 0.17 21.52
C GLY A 167 -1.76 0.20 22.19
N GLU A 168 -2.14 1.30 22.83
CA GLU A 168 -3.46 1.43 23.48
C GLU A 168 -4.60 1.34 22.46
N HIS A 169 -4.46 2.03 21.33
CA HIS A 169 -5.47 2.02 20.27
C HIS A 169 -5.60 0.65 19.59
N LEU A 170 -4.47 0.01 19.28
CA LEU A 170 -4.46 -1.29 18.61
C LEU A 170 -4.99 -2.42 19.51
N SER A 171 -4.75 -2.34 20.82
CA SER A 171 -5.22 -3.32 21.80
C SER A 171 -6.63 -3.02 22.36
N ALA A 172 -7.21 -1.86 22.01
CA ALA A 172 -8.57 -1.51 22.41
C ALA A 172 -9.59 -2.60 22.07
N ASN A 173 -10.65 -2.71 22.87
CA ASN A 173 -11.67 -3.77 22.77
C ASN A 173 -11.11 -5.19 22.99
N GLY A 174 -10.00 -5.33 23.74
CA GLY A 174 -9.44 -6.64 24.09
C GLY A 174 -8.71 -7.34 22.94
N ARG A 175 -8.26 -6.58 21.94
CA ARG A 175 -7.57 -7.14 20.77
C ARG A 175 -6.18 -7.64 21.14
N ARG A 176 -5.83 -8.82 20.62
CA ARG A 176 -4.44 -9.29 20.63
C ARG A 176 -3.67 -8.60 19.51
N VAL A 177 -2.56 -7.97 19.84
CA VAL A 177 -1.69 -7.28 18.88
C VAL A 177 -0.37 -8.05 18.75
N GLU A 178 0.04 -8.31 17.52
CA GLU A 178 1.34 -8.89 17.18
C GLU A 178 2.09 -7.98 16.22
N GLU A 179 3.41 -7.96 16.32
CA GLU A 179 4.28 -7.34 15.33
C GLU A 179 5.06 -8.44 14.61
N TRP A 180 4.90 -8.52 13.30
CA TRP A 180 5.66 -9.41 12.43
C TRP A 180 6.62 -8.56 11.61
N LEU A 181 7.92 -8.86 11.75
CA LEU A 181 9.00 -8.18 11.05
C LEU A 181 9.63 -9.13 10.04
N PRO A 182 10.04 -8.64 8.85
CA PRO A 182 10.87 -9.40 7.94
C PRO A 182 12.21 -9.79 8.62
N SER A 183 12.70 -10.99 8.35
CA SER A 183 13.88 -11.55 9.04
C SER A 183 15.22 -10.93 8.61
N GLU A 184 15.32 -10.48 7.36
CA GLU A 184 16.60 -10.04 6.75
C GLU A 184 16.49 -8.69 6.03
N HIS A 185 15.29 -8.11 5.94
CA HIS A 185 15.01 -6.90 5.14
C HIS A 185 14.40 -5.80 6.01
N ASP A 186 14.41 -4.56 5.53
CA ASP A 186 13.85 -3.42 6.28
C ASP A 186 12.32 -3.35 6.19
N ASP A 187 11.74 -3.84 5.10
CA ASP A 187 10.30 -3.86 4.83
C ASP A 187 9.83 -5.18 4.18
N TRP A 188 8.50 -5.35 4.07
CA TRP A 188 7.90 -6.60 3.59
C TRP A 188 7.94 -6.71 2.06
N ASN A 189 8.02 -5.59 1.32
CA ASN A 189 8.14 -5.64 -0.14
C ASN A 189 9.52 -6.15 -0.58
N ASP A 190 10.59 -5.68 0.04
CA ASP A 190 11.93 -6.17 -0.24
C ASP A 190 12.08 -7.65 0.17
N ALA A 191 11.50 -8.04 1.32
CA ALA A 191 11.45 -9.44 1.73
C ALA A 191 10.73 -10.34 0.71
N LEU A 192 9.57 -9.92 0.20
CA LEU A 192 8.83 -10.71 -0.78
C LEU A 192 9.61 -10.83 -2.09
N ARG A 193 10.18 -9.72 -2.58
CA ARG A 193 10.95 -9.71 -3.83
C ARG A 193 12.14 -10.64 -3.77
N ASP A 194 12.86 -10.64 -2.65
CA ASP A 194 13.98 -11.57 -2.41
C ASP A 194 13.50 -13.04 -2.33
N ARG A 195 12.37 -13.31 -1.65
CA ARG A 195 11.77 -14.66 -1.66
C ARG A 195 11.42 -15.13 -3.07
N LEU A 196 10.80 -14.28 -3.88
CA LEU A 196 10.43 -14.61 -5.26
C LEU A 196 11.69 -14.85 -6.12
N ALA A 197 12.73 -14.05 -5.94
CA ALA A 197 14.00 -14.23 -6.64
C ALA A 197 14.68 -15.56 -6.27
N ARG A 198 14.70 -15.92 -4.99
CA ARG A 198 15.25 -17.21 -4.50
C ARG A 198 14.48 -18.43 -5.02
N ASN A 199 13.17 -18.29 -5.24
CA ASN A 199 12.31 -19.37 -5.73
C ASN A 199 12.16 -19.40 -7.26
N ALA A 200 12.74 -18.43 -7.97
CA ALA A 200 12.70 -18.41 -9.43
C ALA A 200 13.50 -19.59 -9.99
N VAL A 201 12.83 -20.47 -10.75
CA VAL A 201 13.52 -21.52 -11.50
C VAL A 201 14.43 -20.84 -12.53
N PRO A 202 15.73 -21.18 -12.60
CA PRO A 202 16.60 -20.65 -13.63
C PRO A 202 15.99 -20.90 -15.01
N ARG A 203 16.01 -19.90 -15.89
CA ARG A 203 15.66 -20.11 -17.31
C ARG A 203 16.61 -21.16 -17.86
N THR A 204 16.14 -22.40 -17.96
CA THR A 204 16.84 -23.41 -18.72
C THR A 204 16.69 -23.00 -20.19
N VAL A 205 17.80 -22.75 -20.87
CA VAL A 205 17.77 -22.54 -22.32
C VAL A 205 17.22 -23.84 -22.90
N ILE A 206 15.98 -23.82 -23.39
CA ILE A 206 15.45 -24.92 -24.19
C ILE A 206 16.30 -24.93 -25.44
N GLN A 207 17.31 -25.83 -25.49
CA GLN A 207 18.04 -26.10 -26.72
C GLN A 207 17.05 -26.76 -27.67
N THR A 208 16.47 -25.97 -28.56
CA THR A 208 15.79 -26.50 -29.73
C THR A 208 16.85 -27.13 -30.62
N HIS A 209 17.02 -28.45 -30.52
CA HIS A 209 17.70 -29.22 -31.55
C HIS A 209 16.82 -29.18 -32.81
N ALA A 210 17.18 -28.30 -33.74
CA ALA A 210 16.71 -28.40 -35.11
C ALA A 210 17.36 -29.63 -35.76
N HIS A 211 16.54 -30.56 -36.21
CA HIS A 211 16.91 -31.63 -37.13
C HIS A 211 16.58 -31.20 -38.56
#